data_AF-B6ZHL4-F1
#
_entry.id   AF-B6ZHL4-F1
#
_cell.length_a   1.000
_cell.length_b   1.000
_cell.length_c   1.000
_cell.angle_alpha   90.00
_cell.angle_beta   90.00
_cell.angle_gamma   90.00
#
_symmetry.space_group_name_H-M   'P 1'
#
loop_
_entity.id
_entity.type
_entity.pdbx_description
1 polymer ?
#
loop_
_entity_poly.entity_id
_entity_poly.type
_entity_poly.pdbx_seq_one_letter_code
_entity_poly.pdbx_strand_id
1 'polypeptide(L)'
;MKMEARKRMKILGIHEPTIAQFIEEGKISFSGKSYLGANYWINEERKKAIEIIEKENNILVYYAIEQKYMGDITMLYLFYISPYEEDWELDHQSIVENYQYTYGLNETDPFLSEFGEIKFKNMFGGLVKQ
;
A
#
# COMPACT_ATOMS: atom_id res chain seq x y z
N MET A 1 -4.52 12.67 -7.76
CA MET A 1 -4.30 11.44 -6.95
C MET A 1 -4.43 10.13 -7.74
N LYS A 2 -5.58 9.75 -8.34
CA LYS A 2 -5.72 8.42 -8.98
C LYS A 2 -4.74 8.15 -10.16
N MET A 3 -4.48 9.16 -10.99
CA MET A 3 -3.46 9.06 -12.06
C MET A 3 -2.04 8.94 -11.52
N GLU A 4 -1.78 9.58 -10.39
CA GLU A 4 -0.50 9.51 -9.69
C GLU A 4 -0.30 8.12 -9.05
N ALA A 5 -1.34 7.55 -8.43
CA ALA A 5 -1.34 6.15 -8.00
C ALA A 5 -1.02 5.19 -9.16
N ARG A 6 -1.60 5.39 -10.36
CA ARG A 6 -1.25 4.61 -11.55
C ARG A 6 0.24 4.69 -11.87
N LYS A 7 0.83 5.90 -11.80
CA LYS A 7 2.25 6.12 -12.05
C LYS A 7 3.10 5.36 -11.03
N ARG A 8 2.80 5.50 -9.73
CA ARG A 8 3.52 4.79 -8.65
C ARG A 8 3.42 3.28 -8.79
N MET A 9 2.22 2.73 -9.05
CA MET A 9 2.04 1.29 -9.27
C MET A 9 2.90 0.74 -10.43
N LYS A 10 3.10 1.54 -11.48
CA LYS A 10 3.99 1.18 -12.60
C LYS A 10 5.47 1.23 -12.20
N ILE A 11 5.90 2.26 -11.47
CA ILE A 11 7.29 2.35 -10.97
C ILE A 11 7.59 1.18 -10.02
N LEU A 12 6.62 0.83 -9.17
CA LEU A 12 6.69 -0.32 -8.26
C LEU A 12 6.75 -1.66 -8.98
N GLY A 13 6.43 -1.72 -10.28
CA GLY A 13 6.37 -2.95 -11.07
C GLY A 13 5.21 -3.86 -10.68
N ILE A 14 4.08 -3.30 -10.22
CA ILE A 14 2.87 -4.07 -9.92
C ILE A 14 2.33 -4.72 -11.20
N HIS A 15 1.81 -5.93 -11.08
CA HIS A 15 1.21 -6.69 -12.17
C HIS A 15 0.10 -5.87 -12.86
N GLU A 16 0.20 -5.67 -14.17
CA GLU A 16 -0.66 -4.75 -14.94
C GLU A 16 -2.18 -4.98 -14.74
N PRO A 17 -2.70 -6.23 -14.72
CA PRO A 17 -4.11 -6.46 -14.37
C PRO A 17 -4.53 -5.92 -13.01
N THR A 18 -3.65 -5.94 -12.01
CA THR A 18 -3.90 -5.36 -10.68
C THR A 18 -3.99 -3.83 -10.77
N ILE A 19 -3.13 -3.20 -11.58
CA ILE A 19 -3.21 -1.76 -11.85
C ILE A 19 -4.54 -1.42 -12.55
N ALA A 20 -4.93 -2.18 -13.57
CA ALA A 20 -6.19 -1.98 -14.29
C ALA A 20 -7.39 -2.07 -13.36
N GLN A 21 -7.47 -3.08 -12.51
CA GLN A 21 -8.55 -3.26 -11.52
C GLN A 21 -8.65 -2.09 -10.53
N PHE A 22 -7.52 -1.54 -10.07
CA PHE A 22 -7.54 -0.33 -9.25
C PHE A 22 -8.06 0.88 -10.04
N ILE A 23 -7.59 1.07 -11.27
CA ILE A 23 -7.96 2.25 -12.07
C ILE A 23 -9.40 2.21 -12.55
N GLU A 24 -9.90 1.07 -12.97
CA GLU A 24 -11.24 0.92 -13.54
C GLU A 24 -12.30 0.70 -12.46
N GLU A 25 -11.99 -0.13 -11.46
CA GLU A 25 -12.99 -0.60 -10.48
C GLU A 25 -12.73 -0.06 -9.06
N GLY A 26 -11.58 0.58 -8.80
CA GLY A 26 -11.20 1.02 -7.45
C GLY A 26 -10.81 -0.12 -6.51
N LYS A 27 -10.48 -1.31 -7.05
CA LYS A 27 -10.09 -2.47 -6.25
C LYS A 27 -8.67 -2.32 -5.71
N ILE A 28 -8.56 -2.10 -4.40
CA ILE A 28 -7.28 -2.08 -3.70
C ILE A 28 -6.81 -3.52 -3.51
N SER A 29 -5.55 -3.78 -3.88
CA SER A 29 -4.91 -5.08 -3.68
C SER A 29 -3.83 -5.00 -2.62
N PHE A 30 -3.54 -6.14 -2.01
CA PHE A 30 -2.41 -6.33 -1.13
C PHE A 30 -1.61 -7.58 -1.50
N SER A 31 -0.36 -7.61 -1.05
CA SER A 31 0.52 -8.78 -1.16
C SER A 31 1.32 -8.94 0.14
N GLY A 32 2.24 -9.89 0.20
CA GLY A 32 3.08 -10.07 1.38
C GLY A 32 3.94 -11.33 1.32
N LYS A 33 4.85 -11.50 2.29
CA LYS A 33 5.74 -12.67 2.35
C LYS A 33 4.95 -13.98 2.44
N SER A 34 3.86 -13.99 3.21
CA SER A 34 2.95 -15.13 3.37
C SER A 34 2.34 -15.64 2.06
N TYR A 35 2.35 -14.80 1.02
CA TYR A 35 1.74 -15.03 -0.29
C TYR A 35 2.76 -15.15 -1.42
N LEU A 36 4.06 -15.16 -1.11
CA LEU A 36 5.14 -15.12 -2.10
C LEU A 36 4.97 -13.98 -3.13
N GLY A 37 4.46 -12.82 -2.67
CA GLY A 37 4.22 -11.65 -3.52
C GLY A 37 2.98 -11.72 -4.40
N ALA A 38 2.14 -12.76 -4.31
CA ALA A 38 0.88 -12.80 -5.04
C ALA A 38 -0.08 -11.68 -4.57
N ASN A 39 -0.81 -11.10 -5.53
CA ASN A 39 -1.77 -10.03 -5.31
C ASN A 39 -3.15 -10.60 -4.93
N TYR A 40 -3.72 -10.11 -3.83
CA TYR A 40 -5.07 -10.41 -3.37
C TYR A 40 -5.87 -9.13 -3.21
N TRP A 41 -7.19 -9.22 -3.32
CA TRP A 41 -8.05 -8.07 -3.04
C TRP A 41 -8.25 -7.88 -1.55
N ILE A 42 -8.26 -6.62 -1.13
CA ILE A 42 -8.72 -6.20 0.18
C ILE A 42 -10.18 -6.64 0.37
N ASN A 43 -10.51 -7.15 1.56
CA ASN A 43 -11.88 -7.54 1.92
C ASN A 43 -12.70 -6.33 2.39
N GLU A 44 -14.01 -6.51 2.58
CA GLU A 44 -14.91 -5.42 2.96
C GLU A 44 -14.60 -4.79 4.33
N GLU A 45 -14.04 -5.54 5.27
CA GLU A 45 -13.67 -5.02 6.59
C GLU A 45 -12.48 -4.06 6.49
N ARG A 46 -11.39 -4.52 5.86
CA ARG A 46 -10.20 -3.71 5.57
C ARG A 46 -10.54 -2.51 4.70
N LYS A 47 -11.45 -2.66 3.72
CA LYS A 47 -11.91 -1.55 2.88
C LYS A 47 -12.54 -0.43 3.71
N LYS A 48 -13.42 -0.77 4.66
CA LYS A 48 -14.02 0.24 5.58
C LYS A 48 -12.98 0.93 6.44
N ALA A 49 -11.98 0.19 6.94
CA ALA A 49 -10.88 0.78 7.70
C ALA A 49 -10.07 1.76 6.83
N ILE A 50 -9.76 1.38 5.59
CA ILE A 50 -9.06 2.24 4.63
C ILE A 50 -9.88 3.50 4.34
N GLU A 51 -11.19 3.41 4.10
CA GLU A 51 -12.05 4.58 3.85
C GLU A 51 -12.04 5.59 5.01
N ILE A 52 -11.96 5.12 6.25
CA ILE A 52 -11.82 5.99 7.44
C ILE A 52 -10.45 6.66 7.44
N ILE A 53 -9.37 5.90 7.25
CA ILE A 53 -7.99 6.40 7.21
C ILE A 53 -7.82 7.44 6.09
N GLU A 54 -8.33 7.16 4.89
CA GLU A 54 -8.31 8.07 3.75
C GLU A 54 -9.01 9.39 4.08
N LYS A 55 -10.19 9.33 4.70
CA LYS A 55 -10.97 10.51 5.07
C LYS A 55 -10.29 11.34 6.16
N GLU A 56 -9.76 10.71 7.20
CA GLU A 56 -9.12 11.40 8.33
C GLU A 56 -7.82 12.09 7.94
N ASN A 57 -7.08 11.51 6.98
CA ASN A 57 -5.76 12.00 6.59
C ASN A 57 -5.74 12.73 5.23
N ASN A 58 -6.88 12.77 4.53
CA ASN A 58 -7.00 13.31 3.17
C ASN A 58 -6.02 12.66 2.17
N ILE A 59 -5.92 11.33 2.21
CA ILE A 59 -5.02 10.52 1.38
C ILE A 59 -5.81 9.57 0.47
N LEU A 60 -5.16 9.01 -0.56
CA LEU A 60 -5.71 7.95 -1.42
C LEU A 60 -4.82 6.70 -1.34
N VAL A 61 -5.32 5.61 -0.80
CA VAL A 61 -4.66 4.31 -0.73
C VAL A 61 -4.83 3.56 -2.06
N TYR A 62 -3.73 3.04 -2.59
CA TYR A 62 -3.73 2.36 -3.89
C TYR A 62 -3.21 0.92 -3.85
N TYR A 63 -2.50 0.55 -2.79
CA TYR A 63 -1.94 -0.78 -2.61
C TYR A 63 -1.60 -1.02 -1.14
N ALA A 64 -1.37 -2.27 -0.73
CA ALA A 64 -0.90 -2.57 0.60
C ALA A 64 0.08 -3.76 0.66
N ILE A 65 0.90 -3.81 1.70
CA ILE A 65 1.69 -4.99 2.04
C ILE A 65 1.22 -5.52 3.40
N GLU A 66 0.81 -6.78 3.45
CA GLU A 66 0.57 -7.50 4.69
C GLU A 66 1.87 -8.10 5.23
N GLN A 67 2.12 -7.88 6.52
CA GLN A 67 3.18 -8.54 7.26
C GLN A 67 2.61 -9.10 8.55
N LYS A 68 2.81 -10.40 8.75
CA LYS A 68 2.55 -11.08 10.01
C LYS A 68 3.82 -11.12 10.85
N TYR A 69 3.69 -10.77 12.12
CA TYR A 69 4.76 -10.81 13.11
C TYR A 69 4.48 -11.91 14.15
N MET A 70 5.42 -12.11 15.07
CA MET A 70 5.22 -13.04 16.19
C MET A 70 4.06 -12.58 17.07
N GLY A 71 3.38 -13.52 17.72
CA GLY A 71 2.24 -13.22 18.59
C GLY A 71 0.96 -12.85 17.84
N ASP A 72 0.77 -13.36 16.61
CA ASP A 72 -0.41 -13.16 15.77
C ASP A 72 -0.71 -11.69 15.41
N ILE A 73 0.32 -10.84 15.47
CA ILE A 73 0.22 -9.44 15.07
C ILE A 73 0.19 -9.35 13.54
N THR A 74 -0.84 -8.71 12.99
CA THR A 74 -0.95 -8.44 11.55
C THR A 74 -0.89 -6.95 11.28
N MET A 75 0.10 -6.54 10.47
CA MET A 75 0.25 -5.17 9.99
C MET A 75 -0.10 -5.11 8.51
N LEU A 76 -0.84 -4.06 8.13
CA LEU A 76 -1.10 -3.70 6.75
C LEU A 76 -0.44 -2.35 6.46
N TYR A 77 0.61 -2.35 5.64
CA TYR A 77 1.30 -1.12 5.24
C TYR A 77 0.63 -0.55 4.00
N LEU A 78 -0.16 0.50 4.19
CA LEU A 78 -0.95 1.14 3.15
C LEU A 78 -0.08 2.10 2.35
N PHE A 79 0.04 1.84 1.06
CA PHE A 79 0.70 2.70 0.11
C PHE A 79 -0.32 3.73 -0.36
N TYR A 80 0.00 5.01 -0.21
CA TYR A 80 -0.95 6.09 -0.44
C TYR A 80 -0.37 7.24 -1.27
N ILE A 81 -1.27 8.08 -1.76
CA ILE A 81 -0.98 9.38 -2.36
C ILE A 81 -1.36 10.47 -1.37
N SER A 82 -0.42 11.36 -1.04
CA SER A 82 -0.68 12.56 -0.25
C SER A 82 -1.31 13.65 -1.13
N PRO A 83 -2.01 14.63 -0.54
CA PRO A 83 -2.54 15.77 -1.28
C PRO A 83 -1.46 16.81 -1.65
N TYR A 84 -0.23 16.65 -1.14
CA TYR A 84 0.90 17.56 -1.33
C TYR A 84 1.69 17.14 -2.57
N GLU A 85 1.37 17.72 -3.72
CA GLU A 85 1.98 17.36 -5.01
C GLU A 85 3.47 17.71 -5.08
N GLU A 86 3.93 18.66 -4.25
CA GLU A 86 5.32 19.04 -4.09
C GLU A 86 6.23 17.89 -3.62
N ASP A 87 5.67 16.91 -2.91
CA ASP A 87 6.41 15.76 -2.38
C ASP A 87 6.48 14.59 -3.38
N TRP A 88 5.66 14.60 -4.44
CA TRP A 88 5.48 13.42 -5.29
C TRP A 88 6.75 13.01 -6.05
N GLU A 89 7.60 13.97 -6.41
CA GLU A 89 8.88 13.67 -7.07
C GLU A 89 9.86 12.97 -6.11
N LEU A 90 9.88 13.40 -4.83
CA LEU A 90 10.67 12.74 -3.80
C LEU A 90 10.14 11.33 -3.52
N ASP A 91 8.82 11.17 -3.47
CA ASP A 91 8.19 9.85 -3.34
C ASP A 91 8.58 8.91 -4.49
N HIS A 92 8.65 9.41 -5.74
CA HIS A 92 9.09 8.60 -6.89
C HIS A 92 10.54 8.14 -6.72
N GLN A 93 11.42 9.02 -6.25
CA GLN A 93 12.82 8.69 -5.98
C GLN A 93 12.94 7.63 -4.89
N SER A 94 12.22 7.78 -3.78
CA SER A 94 12.17 6.78 -2.71
C SER A 94 11.69 5.42 -3.22
N ILE A 95 10.65 5.38 -4.06
CA ILE A 95 10.14 4.14 -4.65
C ILE A 95 11.21 3.44 -5.49
N VAL A 96 11.98 4.19 -6.30
CA VAL A 96 13.08 3.64 -7.10
C VAL A 96 14.18 3.04 -6.21
N GLU A 97 14.40 3.61 -5.02
CA GLU A 97 15.32 3.09 -4.00
C GLU A 97 14.71 1.96 -3.14
N ASN A 98 13.48 1.55 -3.43
CA ASN A 98 12.68 0.56 -2.71
C ASN A 98 12.25 0.98 -1.30
N TYR A 99 12.07 2.28 -1.10
CA TYR A 99 11.47 2.86 0.10
C TYR A 99 10.10 3.43 -0.23
N GLN A 100 9.18 3.32 0.72
CA GLN A 100 7.87 3.92 0.61
C GLN A 100 7.43 4.43 1.97
N TYR A 101 6.97 5.68 2.01
CA TYR A 101 6.23 6.20 3.15
C TYR A 101 4.79 5.68 3.13
N THR A 102 4.35 5.09 4.23
CA THR A 102 3.11 4.31 4.34
C THR A 102 2.33 4.71 5.58
N TYR A 103 1.05 4.36 5.61
CA TYR A 103 0.31 4.25 6.86
C TYR A 103 0.31 2.78 7.30
N GLY A 104 0.98 2.47 8.40
CA GLY A 104 1.01 1.14 8.99
C GLY A 104 -0.21 0.92 9.87
N LEU A 105 -1.24 0.27 9.32
CA LEU A 105 -2.42 -0.16 10.07
C LEU A 105 -2.07 -1.42 10.88
N ASN A 106 -2.12 -1.32 12.20
CA ASN A 106 -2.06 -2.48 13.07
C ASN A 106 -3.46 -3.08 13.24
N GLU A 107 -3.72 -4.20 12.58
CA GLU A 107 -5.05 -4.84 12.63
C GLU A 107 -5.31 -5.51 13.98
N THR A 108 -4.26 -5.79 14.75
CA THR A 108 -4.34 -6.43 16.06
C THR A 108 -4.56 -5.41 17.18
N ASP A 109 -3.90 -4.25 17.10
CA ASP A 109 -4.09 -3.12 18.02
C ASP A 109 -4.08 -1.78 17.24
N PRO A 110 -5.24 -1.33 16.73
CA PRO A 110 -5.33 -0.14 15.88
C PRO A 110 -4.80 1.14 16.52
N PHE A 111 -4.72 1.25 17.85
CA PHE A 111 -4.18 2.42 18.54
C PHE A 111 -2.67 2.61 18.29
N LEU A 112 -1.98 1.54 17.91
CA LEU A 112 -0.56 1.55 17.56
C LEU A 112 -0.33 1.72 16.05
N SER A 113 -1.34 2.15 15.30
CA SER A 113 -1.19 2.47 13.86
C SER A 113 -0.51 3.81 13.68
N GLU A 114 0.42 3.90 12.73
CA GLU A 114 1.22 5.11 12.53
C GLU A 114 1.65 5.30 11.08
N PHE A 115 2.00 6.53 10.73
CA PHE A 115 2.74 6.81 9.50
C PHE A 115 4.21 6.44 9.66
N GLY A 116 4.79 5.86 8.62
CA GLY A 116 6.20 5.49 8.65
C GLY A 116 6.72 4.99 7.31
N GLU A 117 8.04 5.02 7.16
CA GLU A 117 8.72 4.51 5.99
C GLU A 117 9.02 3.02 6.15
N ILE A 118 8.80 2.26 5.07
CA ILE A 118 9.25 0.87 4.97
C ILE A 118 10.17 0.71 3.78
N LYS A 119 11.06 -0.28 3.91
CA LYS A 119 11.75 -0.86 2.76
C LYS A 119 10.93 -2.02 2.20
N PHE A 120 10.82 -2.13 0.88
CA PHE A 120 10.10 -3.20 0.22
C PHE A 120 10.94 -3.86 -0.88
N LYS A 121 10.39 -4.90 -1.50
CA LYS A 121 10.94 -5.54 -2.69
C LYS A 121 9.80 -5.99 -3.59
N ASN A 122 9.94 -5.79 -4.90
CA ASN A 122 9.05 -6.41 -5.89
C ASN A 122 9.31 -7.93 -5.96
N MET A 123 8.23 -8.71 -5.94
CA MET A 123 8.23 -10.16 -6.05
C MET A 123 7.11 -10.58 -7.00
N PHE A 124 7.49 -10.89 -8.24
CA PHE A 124 6.58 -11.38 -9.28
C PHE A 124 5.36 -10.48 -9.55
N GLY A 125 5.53 -9.15 -9.47
CA GLY A 125 4.43 -8.21 -9.73
C GLY A 125 3.53 -7.92 -8.52
N GLY A 126 3.86 -8.42 -7.33
CA GLY A 126 3.42 -7.81 -6.07
C GLY A 126 4.62 -7.42 -5.22
N LEU A 127 4.37 -7.03 -3.97
CA LEU A 127 5.41 -6.50 -3.08
C LEU A 127 5.54 -7.28 -1.78
N VAL A 128 6.74 -7.28 -1.20
CA VAL A 128 6.99 -7.78 0.16
C VAL A 128 7.79 -6.74 0.93
N LYS A 129 7.47 -6.55 2.22
CA LYS A 129 8.28 -5.71 3.11
C LYS A 129 9.62 -6.39 3.37
N GLN A 130 10.73 -5.65 3.36
CA GLN A 130 12.04 -6.20 3.73
C GLN A 130 12.18 -6.30 5.25
#